data_AF-A0A497T339-F1
#
_entry.id   AF-A0A497T339-F1
#
_cell.length_a   1.000
_cell.length_b   1.000
_cell.length_c   1.000
_cell.angle_alpha   90.00
_cell.angle_beta   90.00
_cell.angle_gamma   90.00
#
_symmetry.space_group_name_H-M   'P 1'
#
loop_
_entity.id
_entity.type
_entity.pdbx_description
1 polymer ?
#
loop_
_entity_poly.entity_id
_entity_poly.type
_entity_poly.pdbx_seq_one_letter_code
_entity_poly.pdbx_strand_id
1 'polypeptide(L)'
;MAKKKSGKKYYIMKVGKKVSIFTGRQPRQAALKAATRGYTDIRLRERGRRNKDGTYTIHIFKGSRKKVSVSSNVSWLPSQVWKPSVKKVGIERVKKR
;
A
#
# COMPACT_ATOMS: atom_id res chain seq x y z
N MET A 1 -21.83 11.69 14.96
CA MET A 1 -20.51 12.32 14.68
C MET A 1 -20.11 12.05 13.24
N ALA A 2 -20.09 13.06 12.36
CA ALA A 2 -19.64 12.89 10.98
C ALA A 2 -18.13 12.60 10.94
N LYS A 3 -17.70 11.45 10.42
CA LYS A 3 -16.28 11.15 10.19
C LYS A 3 -15.73 12.15 9.17
N LYS A 4 -14.91 13.11 9.62
CA LYS A 4 -14.17 14.05 8.76
C LYS A 4 -13.48 13.25 7.64
N LYS A 5 -13.85 13.50 6.38
CA LYS A 5 -13.25 12.81 5.21
C LYS A 5 -11.74 13.03 5.25
N SER A 6 -10.97 11.99 5.58
CA SER A 6 -9.51 12.06 5.52
C SER A 6 -9.07 12.33 4.09
N GLY A 7 -8.22 13.34 3.90
CA GLY A 7 -7.68 13.73 2.60
C GLY A 7 -6.83 12.62 1.97
N LYS A 8 -6.59 12.74 0.66
CA LYS A 8 -5.72 11.82 -0.09
C LYS A 8 -4.29 11.93 0.45
N LYS A 9 -3.72 10.79 0.89
CA LYS A 9 -2.32 10.71 1.33
C LYS A 9 -1.48 9.98 0.29
N TYR A 10 -0.20 10.32 0.28
CA TYR A 10 0.81 9.73 -0.61
C TYR A 10 1.79 8.92 0.22
N TYR A 11 2.09 7.71 -0.23
CA TYR A 11 3.01 6.79 0.41
C TYR A 11 4.13 6.44 -0.56
N ILE A 12 5.36 6.49 -0.09
CA ILE A 12 6.56 6.19 -0.87
C ILE A 12 7.02 4.79 -0.50
N MET A 13 7.24 3.97 -1.53
CA MET A 13 7.88 2.67 -1.44
C MET A 13 9.23 2.74 -2.14
N LYS A 14 10.26 2.17 -1.53
CA LYS A 14 11.60 2.06 -2.11
C LYS A 14 11.95 0.58 -2.21
N VAL A 15 12.28 0.13 -3.41
CA VAL A 15 12.73 -1.23 -3.69
C VAL A 15 14.04 -1.12 -4.47
N GLY A 16 15.16 -1.39 -3.80
CA GLY A 16 16.50 -1.11 -4.33
C GLY A 16 16.67 0.37 -4.72
N LYS A 17 17.03 0.62 -5.97
CA LYS A 17 17.18 1.98 -6.53
C LYS A 17 15.84 2.60 -7.00
N LYS A 18 14.78 1.81 -7.14
CA LYS A 18 13.49 2.27 -7.66
C LYS A 18 12.62 2.86 -6.55
N VAL A 19 12.01 4.00 -6.84
CA VAL A 19 11.06 4.69 -5.95
C VAL A 19 9.69 4.67 -6.60
N SER A 20 8.68 4.20 -5.88
CA SER A 20 7.28 4.19 -6.33
C SER A 20 6.41 4.96 -5.35
N ILE A 21 5.43 5.70 -5.88
CA ILE A 21 4.50 6.49 -5.07
C ILE A 21 3.10 5.89 -5.22
N PHE A 22 2.49 5.55 -4.09
CA PHE A 22 1.15 5.00 -4.00
C PHE A 22 0.22 5.96 -3.25
N THR A 23 -1.03 6.02 -3.67
CA THR A 23 -2.04 6.89 -3.06
C THR A 23 -3.01 6.08 -2.20
N GLY A 24 -3.45 6.63 -1.07
CA GLY A 24 -4.45 5.99 -0.23
C GLY A 24 -4.85 6.87 0.95
N ARG A 25 -5.96 6.56 1.61
CA ARG A 25 -6.32 7.22 2.89
C ARG A 25 -5.57 6.59 4.05
N GLN A 26 -5.33 5.29 3.96
CA GLN A 26 -4.60 4.50 4.96
C GLN A 26 -3.39 3.82 4.31
N PRO A 27 -2.32 3.52 5.08
CA PRO A 27 -1.15 2.84 4.56
C PRO A 27 -1.49 1.45 4.00
N ARG A 28 -2.49 0.76 4.56
CA ARG A 28 -2.98 -0.53 4.05
C ARG A 28 -3.53 -0.43 2.63
N GLN A 29 -4.23 0.66 2.28
CA GLN A 29 -4.77 0.84 0.93
C GLN A 29 -3.65 1.04 -0.10
N ALA A 30 -2.62 1.81 0.27
CA ALA A 30 -1.43 1.95 -0.57
C ALA A 30 -0.70 0.60 -0.71
N ALA A 31 -0.63 -0.20 0.35
CA ALA A 31 -0.04 -1.53 0.30
C ALA A 31 -0.83 -2.50 -0.58
N LEU A 32 -2.17 -2.45 -0.57
CA LEU A 32 -3.01 -3.25 -1.47
C LEU A 32 -2.71 -2.94 -2.93
N LYS A 33 -2.57 -1.66 -3.27
CA LYS A 33 -2.18 -1.23 -4.63
C LYS A 33 -0.79 -1.73 -5.02
N ALA A 34 0.16 -1.70 -4.09
CA ALA A 34 1.49 -2.27 -4.31
C ALA A 34 1.41 -3.80 -4.53
N ALA A 35 0.64 -4.52 -3.72
CA ALA A 35 0.44 -5.96 -3.87
C ALA A 35 -0.24 -6.32 -5.21
N THR A 36 -1.19 -5.52 -5.70
CA THR A 36 -1.77 -5.69 -7.04
C THR A 36 -0.71 -5.66 -8.13
N ARG A 37 0.27 -4.75 -8.01
CA ARG A 37 1.41 -4.64 -8.94
C ARG A 37 2.40 -5.82 -8.84
N GLY A 38 2.27 -6.67 -7.82
CA GLY A 38 3.12 -7.85 -7.62
C GLY A 38 4.19 -7.70 -6.55
N TYR A 39 4.20 -6.60 -5.78
CA TYR A 39 5.15 -6.44 -4.68
C TYR A 39 4.76 -7.32 -3.48
N THR A 40 5.71 -8.10 -2.97
CA THR A 40 5.56 -8.96 -1.79
C THR A 40 6.04 -8.27 -0.52
N ASP A 41 7.26 -7.73 -0.52
CA ASP A 41 7.81 -6.99 0.60
C ASP A 41 7.57 -5.49 0.44
N ILE A 42 6.59 -4.98 1.19
CA ILE A 42 6.07 -3.63 1.01
C ILE A 42 6.45 -2.79 2.24
N ARG A 43 7.36 -1.84 2.04
CA ARG A 43 7.77 -0.85 3.05
C ARG A 43 7.28 0.53 2.61
N LEU A 44 6.33 1.09 3.35
CA LEU A 44 5.65 2.34 2.98
C LEU A 44 5.88 3.43 4.00
N ARG A 45 6.31 4.59 3.52
CA ARG A 45 6.43 5.83 4.30
C ARG A 45 5.43 6.87 3.81
N GLU A 46 4.74 7.55 4.70
CA GLU A 46 3.88 8.68 4.33
C GLU A 46 4.73 9.89 3.87
N ARG A 47 4.41 10.45 2.70
CA ARG A 47 5.10 11.63 2.15
C ARG A 47 4.65 12.87 2.91
N GLY A 48 5.61 13.66 3.38
CA GLY A 48 5.36 14.93 4.07
C GLY A 48 5.03 14.80 5.56
N ARG A 49 4.88 13.59 6.11
CA ARG A 49 4.67 13.38 7.54
C ARG A 49 5.98 13.01 8.23
N ARG A 50 6.31 13.72 9.31
CA ARG A 50 7.35 13.38 10.29
C ARG A 50 6.71 13.20 11.66
N ASN A 51 7.34 12.38 12.49
CA ASN A 51 7.01 12.30 13.91
C ASN A 51 7.54 13.56 14.63
N LYS A 52 7.10 13.80 15.87
CA LYS A 52 7.57 14.94 16.68
C LYS A 52 9.10 14.95 16.82
N ASP A 53 9.70 13.77 16.95
CA ASP A 53 11.15 13.57 17.08
C ASP A 53 11.90 13.67 15.74
N GLY A 54 11.26 14.13 14.67
CA GLY A 54 11.83 14.22 13.33
C GLY A 54 11.98 12.88 12.59
N THR A 55 11.64 11.75 13.23
CA THR A 55 11.71 10.41 12.61
C THR A 55 10.60 10.16 11.60
N TYR A 56 10.86 9.23 10.68
CA TYR A 56 9.85 8.70 9.76
C TYR A 56 9.32 7.37 10.25
N THR A 57 8.01 7.18 10.06
CA THR A 57 7.33 5.91 10.32
C THR A 57 7.23 5.13 9.02
N ILE A 58 7.87 3.96 8.97
CA ILE A 58 7.76 3.00 7.86
C ILE A 58 6.80 1.90 8.28
N HIS A 59 5.73 1.73 7.51
CA HIS A 59 4.80 0.62 7.66
C HIS A 59 5.28 -0.55 6.83
N ILE A 60 5.46 -1.71 7.48
CA ILE A 60 5.94 -2.93 6.84
C ILE A 60 4.76 -3.87 6.65
N PHE A 61 4.57 -4.30 5.41
CA PHE A 61 3.50 -5.20 4.99
C PHE A 61 4.07 -6.34 4.15
N LYS A 62 3.44 -7.51 4.27
CA LYS A 62 3.61 -8.63 3.33
C LYS A 62 2.39 -8.68 2.41
N GLY A 63 2.63 -8.47 1.13
CA GLY A 63 1.67 -8.56 0.04
C GLY A 63 1.64 -9.96 -0.56
N SER A 64 0.46 -10.36 -1.03
CA SER A 64 0.25 -11.55 -1.85
C SER A 64 -0.87 -11.26 -2.85
N ARG A 65 -0.94 -12.01 -3.94
CA ARG A 65 -2.07 -11.95 -4.87
C ARG A 65 -2.44 -13.36 -5.33
N LYS A 66 -3.74 -13.62 -5.47
CA LYS A 66 -4.26 -14.87 -5.99
C LYS A 66 -5.14 -14.57 -7.20
N LYS A 67 -5.11 -15.43 -8.22
CA LYS A 67 -6.12 -15.38 -9.30
C LYS A 67 -7.42 -15.96 -8.76
N VAL A 68 -8.51 -15.24 -8.95
CA VAL A 68 -9.85 -15.69 -8.56
C VAL A 68 -10.73 -15.60 -9.80
N SER A 69 -11.57 -16.61 -10.01
CA SER A 69 -12.59 -16.59 -11.06
C SER A 69 -13.62 -15.51 -10.76
N VAL A 70 -14.09 -14.84 -11.81
CA VAL A 70 -15.19 -13.87 -11.68
C VAL A 70 -16.44 -14.47 -12.32
N SER A 71 -17.55 -14.43 -11.60
CA SER A 71 -18.85 -14.96 -12.04
C SER A 71 -19.66 -13.98 -12.90
N SER A 72 -19.04 -12.89 -13.36
CA SER A 72 -19.76 -11.80 -14.03
C SER A 72 -19.70 -11.95 -15.55
N ASN A 73 -20.87 -11.88 -16.22
CA ASN A 73 -21.02 -12.01 -17.67
C ASN A 73 -20.73 -10.72 -18.45
N VAL A 74 -19.68 -9.99 -18.08
CA VAL A 74 -19.36 -8.70 -18.74
C VAL A 74 -18.22 -8.90 -19.73
N SER A 75 -18.44 -8.52 -20.99
CA SER A 75 -17.53 -8.83 -22.13
C SER A 75 -16.12 -8.27 -22.00
N TRP A 76 -15.93 -7.15 -21.29
CA TRP A 76 -14.61 -6.54 -21.09
C TRP A 76 -13.82 -7.13 -19.93
N LEU A 77 -14.44 -7.93 -19.06
CA LEU A 77 -13.80 -8.48 -17.87
C LEU A 77 -13.25 -9.89 -18.17
N PRO A 78 -11.96 -10.16 -17.88
CA PRO A 78 -11.41 -11.50 -18.05
C PRO A 78 -12.03 -12.49 -17.05
N SER A 79 -12.02 -13.77 -17.40
CA SER A 79 -12.55 -14.88 -16.57
C SER A 79 -11.88 -14.99 -15.19
N GLN A 80 -10.63 -14.54 -15.08
CA GLN A 80 -9.87 -14.53 -13.83
C GLN A 80 -9.24 -13.16 -13.57
N VAL A 81 -9.35 -12.68 -12.33
CA VAL A 81 -8.78 -11.41 -11.88
C VAL A 81 -7.84 -11.63 -10.70
N TRP A 82 -6.78 -10.82 -10.62
CA TRP A 82 -5.88 -10.82 -9.48
C TRP A 82 -6.51 -10.14 -8.27
N LYS A 83 -6.73 -10.91 -7.20
CA LYS A 83 -7.17 -10.40 -5.90
C LYS A 83 -5.96 -10.21 -4.98
N PRO A 84 -5.57 -8.96 -4.64
CA PRO A 84 -4.48 -8.70 -3.72
C PRO A 84 -4.92 -8.91 -2.27
N SER A 85 -4.01 -9.39 -1.44
CA SER A 85 -4.15 -9.45 0.02
C SER A 85 -2.87 -8.93 0.67
N VAL A 86 -3.01 -8.35 1.86
CA VAL A 86 -1.89 -7.75 2.58
C VAL A 86 -2.00 -8.02 4.06
N LYS A 87 -0.91 -8.49 4.66
CA LYS A 87 -0.75 -8.66 6.11
C LYS A 87 0.22 -7.61 6.64
N LYS A 88 -0.16 -6.91 7.70
CA LYS A 88 0.74 -5.96 8.39
C LYS A 88 1.72 -6.77 9.22
N VAL A 89 3.01 -6.53 9.02
CA VAL A 89 4.08 -7.20 9.78
C VAL A 89 4.48 -6.35 10.96
N GLY A 90 4.67 -5.05 10.74
CA GLY A 90 5.16 -4.17 11.79
C GLY A 90 5.26 -2.72 11.37
N ILE A 91 5.90 -1.95 12.24
CA ILE A 91 6.23 -0.55 12.02
C ILE A 91 7.67 -0.34 12.45
N GLU A 92 8.41 0.44 11.68
CA GLU A 92 9.78 0.80 11.96
C GLU A 92 9.91 2.32 12.00
N ARG A 93 10.74 2.83 12.91
CA ARG A 93 11.03 4.26 13.03
C ARG A 93 12.47 4.51 12.60
N VAL A 94 12.65 5.37 11.61
CA VAL A 94 13.98 5.69 11.07
C VAL A 94 14.26 7.19 11.14
N LYS A 95 15.46 7.58 11.59
CA LYS A 95 15.91 8.99 11.64
C LYS A 95 16.39 9.49 10.27
N LYS A 96 16.99 8.62 9.46
CA LYS A 96 17.59 8.95 8.15
C LYS A 96 16.93 8.18 7.00
N ARG A 97 17.06 8.71 5.78
CA ARG A 97 16.32 8.37 4.55
C ARG A 97 17.04 7.36 3.67
#